data_AF-A0A961AN01-F1
#
_entry.id   AF-A0A961AN01-F1
#
_cell.length_a   1.000
_cell.length_b   1.000
_cell.length_c   1.000
_cell.angle_alpha   90.00
_cell.angle_beta   90.00
_cell.angle_gamma   90.00
#
_symmetry.space_group_name_H-M   'P 1'
#
loop_
_entity.id
_entity.type
_entity.pdbx_description
1 polymer ?
#
loop_
_entity_poly.entity_id
_entity_poly.type
_entity_poly.pdbx_seq_one_letter_code
_entity_poly.pdbx_strand_id
1 'polypeptide(L)'
;QAAASLFFCMAPSKDATRPVGQWNTARVLCKGSVIEHWLNGERVLSFDYNDPKWSWYVQLLAARGGDLTGRNGQLWLQDHGQDVWFRNLRWRTIPEDEVITPEPYFEPLPVTGQALEKEEARVKSMLEAQTKKTER
;
A
#
# COMPACT_ATOMS: atom_id res chain seq x y z
N GLN A 1 0.30 -12.49 3.18
CA GLN A 1 0.53 -11.04 3.03
C GLN A 1 1.81 -10.67 3.75
N ALA A 2 2.60 -9.76 3.17
CA ALA A 2 3.84 -9.25 3.75
C ALA A 2 3.62 -7.91 4.46
N ALA A 3 4.43 -7.62 5.49
CA ALA A 3 4.40 -6.33 6.16
C ALA A 3 4.77 -5.18 5.20
N ALA A 4 4.27 -3.97 5.49
CA ALA A 4 4.47 -2.77 4.67
C ALA A 4 3.92 -2.83 3.22
N SER A 5 3.13 -3.84 2.87
CA SER A 5 2.33 -3.85 1.64
C SER A 5 1.26 -2.74 1.64
N LEU A 6 0.83 -2.32 0.44
CA LEU A 6 -0.49 -1.72 0.28
C LEU A 6 -1.47 -2.89 0.38
N PHE A 7 -2.04 -3.07 1.56
CA PHE A 7 -2.75 -4.29 1.95
C PHE A 7 -3.67 -4.82 0.84
N PHE A 8 -3.46 -6.08 0.45
CA PHE A 8 -4.19 -6.80 -0.61
C PHE A 8 -3.99 -6.27 -2.04
N CYS A 9 -3.48 -5.06 -2.21
CA CYS A 9 -3.32 -4.45 -3.53
C CYS A 9 -1.90 -4.67 -4.05
N MET A 10 -0.88 -4.14 -3.38
CA MET A 10 0.49 -4.10 -3.89
C MET A 10 1.47 -4.66 -2.85
N ALA A 11 2.22 -5.69 -3.25
CA ALA A 11 3.26 -6.28 -2.42
C ALA A 11 4.49 -5.36 -2.31
N PRO A 12 5.22 -5.38 -1.18
CA PRO A 12 6.51 -4.69 -1.10
C PRO A 12 7.51 -5.29 -2.11
N SER A 13 8.54 -4.54 -2.50
CA SER A 13 9.63 -5.02 -3.36
C SER A 13 10.55 -6.04 -2.69
N LYS A 14 10.55 -6.10 -1.36
CA LYS A 14 11.27 -7.10 -0.54
C LYS A 14 10.67 -7.22 0.85
N ASP A 15 10.91 -8.35 1.51
CA ASP A 15 10.67 -8.48 2.93
C ASP A 15 11.83 -7.81 3.71
N ALA A 16 11.52 -6.71 4.39
CA ALA A 16 12.47 -5.99 5.23
C ALA A 16 12.13 -6.15 6.73
N THR A 17 11.31 -7.14 7.10
CA THR A 17 10.92 -7.36 8.50
C THR A 17 12.08 -7.85 9.36
N ARG A 18 12.06 -7.43 10.62
CA ARG A 18 12.85 -8.07 11.67
C ARG A 18 12.06 -9.25 12.27
N PRO A 19 12.75 -10.21 12.91
CA PRO A 19 12.10 -11.32 13.59
C PRO A 19 11.02 -10.87 14.61
N VAL A 20 10.04 -11.74 14.83
CA VAL A 20 8.99 -11.54 15.84
C VAL A 20 9.60 -11.21 17.21
N GLY A 21 9.00 -10.25 17.91
CA GLY A 21 9.51 -9.72 19.19
C GLY A 21 10.53 -8.59 19.05
N GLN A 22 11.04 -8.31 17.84
CA GLN A 22 11.90 -7.17 17.58
C GLN A 22 11.11 -5.96 17.07
N TRP A 23 11.60 -4.76 17.43
CA TRP A 23 11.03 -3.51 16.95
C TRP A 23 11.36 -3.27 15.48
N ASN A 24 10.30 -3.10 14.68
CA ASN A 24 10.37 -2.59 13.32
C ASN A 24 10.14 -1.06 13.33
N THR A 25 10.78 -0.34 12.39
CA THR A 25 10.53 1.09 12.15
C THR A 25 9.87 1.26 10.80
N ALA A 26 8.62 1.72 10.77
CA ALA A 26 7.90 1.98 9.53
C ALA A 26 7.80 3.49 9.28
N ARG A 27 7.78 3.88 8.01
CA ARG A 27 7.45 5.24 7.57
C ARG A 27 6.55 5.15 6.36
N VAL A 28 5.48 5.93 6.38
CA VAL A 28 4.61 6.17 5.23
C VAL A 28 4.82 7.62 4.80
N LEU A 29 5.06 7.82 3.51
CA LEU A 29 5.16 9.14 2.89
C LEU A 29 4.04 9.26 1.87
N CYS A 30 3.24 10.32 1.98
CA CYS A 30 2.20 10.65 1.00
C CYS A 30 2.36 12.11 0.59
N LYS A 31 2.73 12.37 -0.68
CA LYS A 31 2.74 13.73 -1.24
C LYS A 31 2.07 13.74 -2.61
N GLY A 32 0.97 14.50 -2.71
CA GLY A 32 0.18 14.52 -3.94
C GLY A 32 -0.30 13.11 -4.28
N SER A 33 0.12 12.60 -5.43
CA SER A 33 -0.15 11.23 -5.87
C SER A 33 0.95 10.22 -5.57
N VAL A 34 2.09 10.68 -5.07
CA VAL A 34 3.25 9.85 -4.76
C VAL A 34 3.11 9.26 -3.35
N ILE A 35 3.16 7.94 -3.29
CA ILE A 35 3.09 7.14 -2.06
C ILE A 35 4.36 6.31 -1.93
N GLU A 36 4.99 6.37 -0.75
CA GLU A 36 6.08 5.48 -0.39
C GLU A 36 5.82 4.79 0.95
N HIS A 37 6.14 3.50 1.01
CA HIS A 37 6.26 2.78 2.27
C HIS A 37 7.72 2.42 2.50
N TRP A 38 8.16 2.60 3.73
CA TRP A 38 9.48 2.28 4.20
C TRP A 38 9.39 1.37 5.41
N LEU A 39 10.28 0.39 5.49
CA LEU A 39 10.39 -0.53 6.61
C LEU A 39 11.87 -0.73 6.95
N ASN A 40 12.24 -0.46 8.20
CA ASN A 40 13.60 -0.58 8.73
C ASN A 40 14.67 0.18 7.92
N GLY A 41 14.32 1.35 7.39
CA GLY A 41 15.22 2.19 6.57
C GLY A 41 15.23 1.83 5.09
N GLU A 42 14.56 0.75 4.71
CA GLU A 42 14.45 0.31 3.32
C GLU A 42 13.15 0.81 2.72
N ARG A 43 13.22 1.40 1.53
CA ARG A 43 12.03 1.70 0.73
C ARG A 43 11.51 0.40 0.13
N VAL A 44 10.25 0.10 0.41
CA VAL A 44 9.62 -1.17 0.00
C VAL A 44 8.41 -0.96 -0.89
N LEU A 45 7.84 0.25 -0.94
CA LEU A 45 6.91 0.69 -1.98
C LEU A 45 7.29 2.10 -2.42
N SER A 46 7.16 2.38 -3.72
CA SER A 46 7.28 3.74 -4.25
C SER A 46 6.53 3.85 -5.57
N PHE A 47 5.42 4.56 -5.59
CA PHE A 47 4.60 4.68 -6.78
C PHE A 47 3.84 6.01 -6.82
N ASP A 48 3.50 6.44 -8.04
CA ASP A 48 2.56 7.53 -8.29
C ASP A 48 1.25 6.91 -8.78
N TYR A 49 0.16 7.03 -8.02
CA TYR A 49 -1.10 6.39 -8.43
C TYR A 49 -1.70 6.99 -9.73
N ASN A 50 -1.19 8.12 -10.23
CA ASN A 50 -1.58 8.67 -11.53
C ASN A 50 -0.83 8.02 -12.69
N ASP A 51 0.27 7.30 -12.44
CA ASP A 51 0.99 6.59 -13.48
C ASP A 51 0.15 5.38 -13.94
N PRO A 52 -0.22 5.31 -15.24
CA PRO A 52 -1.04 4.22 -15.78
C PRO A 52 -0.50 2.82 -15.51
N LYS A 53 0.82 2.66 -15.28
CA LYS A 53 1.42 1.37 -14.95
C LYS A 53 0.86 0.77 -13.65
N TRP A 54 0.32 1.59 -12.75
CA TRP A 54 -0.27 1.16 -11.48
C TRP A 54 -1.81 1.08 -11.51
N SER A 55 -2.43 1.33 -12.66
CA SER A 55 -3.90 1.39 -12.81
C SER A 55 -4.63 0.15 -12.28
N TRP A 56 -4.06 -1.04 -12.48
CA TRP A 56 -4.59 -2.29 -11.93
C TRP A 56 -4.72 -2.26 -10.40
N TYR A 57 -3.64 -1.86 -9.71
CA TYR A 57 -3.62 -1.77 -8.24
C TYR A 57 -4.54 -0.68 -7.72
N VAL A 58 -4.66 0.44 -8.46
CA VAL A 58 -5.56 1.55 -8.13
C VAL A 58 -7.02 1.14 -8.26
N GLN A 59 -7.39 0.40 -9.32
CA GLN A 59 -8.74 -0.14 -9.49
C GLN A 59 -9.09 -1.11 -8.36
N LEU A 60 -8.15 -1.99 -7.99
CA LEU A 60 -8.33 -2.91 -6.87
C LEU A 60 -8.49 -2.17 -5.53
N LEU A 61 -7.73 -1.10 -5.29
CA LEU A 61 -7.89 -0.24 -4.12
C LEU A 61 -9.29 0.39 -4.08
N ALA A 62 -9.78 0.93 -5.21
CA ALA A 62 -11.11 1.51 -5.33
C ALA A 62 -12.23 0.48 -5.11
N ALA A 63 -12.09 -0.74 -5.66
CA ALA A 63 -13.02 -1.84 -5.44
C ALA A 63 -13.16 -2.24 -3.96
N ARG A 64 -12.14 -1.92 -3.16
CA ARG A 64 -12.11 -2.13 -1.70
C ARG A 64 -12.57 -0.93 -0.89
N GLY A 65 -13.06 0.13 -1.55
CA GLY A 65 -13.53 1.35 -0.90
C GLY A 65 -12.43 2.38 -0.63
N GLY A 66 -11.25 2.24 -1.25
CA GLY A 66 -10.23 3.28 -1.20
C GLY A 66 -10.68 4.55 -1.93
N ASP A 67 -10.57 5.68 -1.26
CA ASP A 67 -10.87 7.01 -1.81
C ASP A 67 -9.57 7.80 -2.01
N LEU A 68 -9.17 7.97 -3.27
CA LEU A 68 -7.98 8.75 -3.65
C LEU A 68 -8.22 10.27 -3.66
N THR A 69 -9.48 10.72 -3.51
CA THR A 69 -9.83 12.15 -3.41
C THR A 69 -9.79 12.65 -1.98
N GLY A 70 -9.87 11.74 -1.00
CA GLY A 70 -9.76 12.05 0.42
C GLY A 70 -8.48 12.81 0.75
N ARG A 71 -8.63 13.99 1.35
CA ARG A 71 -7.53 14.80 1.90
C ARG A 71 -7.83 15.12 3.35
N ASN A 72 -6.78 15.39 4.13
CA ASN A 72 -6.90 15.66 5.58
C ASN A 72 -7.55 14.50 6.36
N GLY A 73 -7.29 13.26 5.93
CA GLY A 73 -7.75 12.05 6.60
C GLY A 73 -7.08 11.84 7.96
N GLN A 74 -7.70 10.98 8.78
CA GLN A 74 -7.15 10.54 10.06
C GLN A 74 -6.19 9.36 9.87
N LEU A 75 -5.17 9.28 10.73
CA LEU A 75 -4.29 8.12 10.82
C LEU A 75 -4.84 7.13 11.84
N TRP A 76 -4.92 5.86 11.44
CA TRP A 76 -5.42 4.78 12.28
C TRP A 76 -4.33 3.76 12.54
N LEU A 77 -4.26 3.29 13.79
CA LEU A 77 -3.51 2.10 14.17
C LEU A 77 -4.51 0.98 14.37
N GLN A 78 -4.30 -0.13 13.69
CA GLN A 78 -5.20 -1.27 13.73
C GLN A 78 -4.64 -2.36 14.63
N ASP A 79 -5.52 -2.95 15.44
CA ASP A 79 -5.32 -4.21 16.13
C ASP A 79 -6.30 -5.22 15.52
N HIS A 80 -5.79 -6.38 15.11
CA HIS A 80 -6.54 -7.45 14.46
C HIS A 80 -6.80 -8.66 15.38
N GLY A 81 -6.71 -8.47 16.70
CA GLY A 81 -6.91 -9.50 17.71
C GLY A 81 -5.62 -10.21 18.12
N GLN A 82 -4.46 -9.61 17.84
CA GLN A 82 -3.15 -10.10 18.26
C GLN A 82 -2.39 -8.99 18.96
N ASP A 83 -1.57 -9.35 19.95
CA ASP A 83 -0.78 -8.36 20.68
C ASP A 83 0.14 -7.58 19.74
N VAL A 84 -0.02 -6.25 19.77
CA VAL A 84 0.77 -5.30 18.99
C VAL A 84 1.15 -4.11 19.86
N TRP A 85 2.38 -3.64 19.71
CA TRP A 85 2.90 -2.49 20.45
C TRP A 85 3.41 -1.43 19.48
N PHE A 86 3.12 -0.17 19.80
CA PHE A 86 3.57 1.00 19.05
C PHE A 86 4.39 1.92 19.94
N ARG A 87 5.46 2.51 19.40
CA ARG A 87 6.25 3.56 20.06
C ARG A 87 6.85 4.51 19.03
N ASN A 88 7.33 5.66 19.49
CA ASN A 88 7.99 6.67 18.65
C ASN A 88 7.12 7.14 17.46
N LEU A 89 5.81 7.28 17.69
CA LEU A 89 4.88 7.81 16.70
C LEU A 89 5.19 9.29 16.47
N ARG A 90 5.51 9.65 15.24
CA ARG A 90 5.84 11.00 14.81
C ARG A 90 5.21 11.24 13.45
N TRP A 91 4.76 12.45 13.20
CA TRP A 91 4.36 12.91 11.89
C TRP A 91 4.91 14.31 11.66
N ARG A 92 5.11 14.66 10.40
CA ARG A 92 5.40 16.02 9.96
C ARG A 92 4.61 16.30 8.70
N THR A 93 4.24 17.56 8.50
CA THR A 93 3.78 18.03 7.21
C THR A 93 4.95 18.01 6.23
N ILE A 94 4.68 17.66 4.97
CA ILE A 94 5.65 17.75 3.88
C ILE A 94 5.47 19.13 3.24
N PRO A 95 6.50 20.00 3.24
CA PRO A 95 6.44 21.30 2.59
C PRO A 95 6.06 21.21 1.12
N GLU A 96 5.41 22.24 0.59
CA GLU A 96 4.94 22.28 -0.81
C GLU A 96 6.10 22.22 -1.81
N ASP A 97 7.24 22.80 -1.47
CA ASP A 97 8.47 22.86 -2.27
C ASP A 97 9.33 21.57 -2.21
N GLU A 98 9.10 20.67 -1.25
CA GLU A 98 9.85 19.41 -1.13
C GLU A 98 9.47 18.42 -2.25
N VAL A 99 10.16 18.42 -3.39
CA VAL A 99 9.84 17.51 -4.49
C VAL A 99 10.11 16.06 -4.10
N ILE A 100 9.08 15.21 -4.21
CA ILE A 100 9.20 13.76 -4.01
C ILE A 100 8.99 13.08 -5.36
N THR A 101 10.02 12.37 -5.82
CA THR A 101 9.97 11.58 -7.05
C THR A 101 9.88 10.11 -6.69
N PRO A 102 8.88 9.36 -7.20
CA PRO A 102 8.80 7.93 -6.96
C PRO A 102 10.02 7.22 -7.56
N GLU A 103 10.37 6.07 -6.99
CA GLU A 103 11.43 5.22 -7.49
C GLU A 103 11.09 4.73 -8.91
N PRO A 104 11.92 5.04 -9.92
CA PRO A 104 11.60 4.68 -11.29
C PRO A 104 11.58 3.16 -11.52
N TYR A 105 12.36 2.42 -10.73
CA TYR A 105 12.57 0.97 -10.87
C TYR A 105 11.90 0.14 -9.76
N PHE A 106 10.92 0.72 -9.05
CA PHE A 106 10.16 -0.05 -8.09
C PHE A 106 9.30 -1.10 -8.82
N GLU A 107 9.47 -2.36 -8.42
CA GLU A 107 8.60 -3.47 -8.81
C GLU A 107 8.11 -4.20 -7.55
N PRO A 108 6.81 -4.47 -7.43
CA PRO A 108 6.29 -5.27 -6.33
C PRO A 108 6.76 -6.71 -6.46
N LEU A 109 7.01 -7.39 -5.34
CA LEU A 109 7.30 -8.82 -5.37
C LEU A 109 6.19 -9.57 -6.11
N PRO A 110 6.55 -10.51 -7.02
CA PRO A 110 5.55 -11.34 -7.68
C PRO A 110 4.79 -12.16 -6.63
N VAL A 111 3.48 -12.22 -6.76
CA VAL A 111 2.70 -13.23 -6.05
C VAL A 111 2.92 -14.55 -6.81
N THR A 112 3.44 -15.58 -6.16
CA THR A 112 3.83 -16.83 -6.84
C THR A 112 2.88 -18.00 -6.55
N GLY A 113 2.71 -18.89 -7.54
CA GLY A 113 2.07 -20.20 -7.40
C GLY A 113 0.55 -20.14 -7.23
N GLN A 114 -0.04 -21.15 -6.56
CA GLN A 114 -1.49 -21.25 -6.32
C GLN A 114 -2.08 -20.05 -5.57
N ALA A 115 -1.25 -19.32 -4.82
CA ALA A 115 -1.66 -18.08 -4.15
C ALA A 115 -1.98 -16.95 -5.15
N LEU A 116 -1.27 -16.90 -6.30
CA LEU A 116 -1.54 -15.94 -7.36
C LEU A 116 -2.89 -16.23 -8.01
N GLU A 117 -3.13 -17.46 -8.45
CA GLU A 117 -4.37 -17.85 -9.13
C GLU A 117 -5.62 -17.57 -8.27
N LYS A 118 -5.54 -17.90 -6.98
CA LYS A 118 -6.64 -17.66 -6.04
C LYS A 118 -6.85 -16.16 -5.80
N GLU A 119 -5.78 -15.38 -5.71
CA GLU A 119 -5.86 -13.94 -5.53
C GLU A 119 -6.37 -13.25 -6.81
N GLU A 120 -5.91 -13.65 -7.99
CA GLU A 120 -6.36 -13.15 -9.29
C GLU A 120 -7.85 -13.46 -9.52
N ALA A 121 -8.30 -14.68 -9.22
CA ALA A 121 -9.72 -15.02 -9.30
C ALA A 121 -10.57 -14.17 -8.35
N ARG A 122 -10.08 -13.92 -7.13
CA ARG A 122 -10.74 -13.06 -6.15
C ARG A 122 -10.77 -11.60 -6.62
N VAL A 123 -9.66 -11.08 -7.14
CA VAL A 123 -9.57 -9.72 -7.67
C VAL A 123 -10.49 -9.54 -8.88
N LYS A 124 -10.48 -10.49 -9.82
CA LYS A 124 -11.33 -10.45 -11.01
C LYS A 124 -12.82 -10.42 -10.65
N SER A 125 -13.26 -11.31 -9.75
CA SER A 125 -14.66 -11.30 -9.28
C SER A 125 -15.05 -10.00 -8.58
N MET A 126 -14.15 -9.38 -7.82
CA MET A 126 -14.39 -8.09 -7.16
C MET A 126 -14.53 -6.95 -8.16
N LEU A 127 -13.66 -6.89 -9.16
CA LEU A 127 -13.71 -5.86 -10.21
C LEU A 127 -14.96 -6.02 -11.09
N GLU A 128 -15.31 -7.24 -11.50
CA GLU A 128 -16.54 -7.51 -12.25
C GLU A 128 -17.81 -7.09 -11.48
N ALA A 129 -17.83 -7.31 -10.16
CA ALA A 129 -18.94 -6.87 -9.31
C ALA A 129 -19.02 -5.35 -9.20
N GLN A 130 -17.89 -4.64 -9.23
CA GLN A 130 -17.85 -3.18 -9.22
C GLN A 130 -18.35 -2.60 -10.54
N THR A 131 -17.89 -3.11 -11.70
CA THR A 131 -18.34 -2.64 -13.02
C THR A 131 -19.86 -2.75 -13.16
N LYS A 132 -20.45 -3.89 -12.77
CA LYS A 132 -21.91 -4.10 -12.78
C LYS A 132 -22.70 -3.14 -11.88
N LYS A 133 -22.07 -2.61 -10.82
CA LYS A 133 -22.69 -1.58 -9.96
C LYS A 133 -22.64 -0.20 -10.60
N THR A 134 -21.60 0.11 -11.37
CA THR A 134 -21.43 1.42 -12.03
C THR A 134 -22.28 1.55 -13.29
N GLU A 135 -22.64 0.45 -13.94
CA GLU A 135 -23.51 0.41 -15.14
C GLU A 135 -25.01 0.44 -14.84
N ARG A 136 -25.42 0.43 -13.57
CA ARG A 136 -26.82 0.52 -13.11
C ARG A 136 -27.12 1.91 -12.57
#